data_AF-A0AAQ0RCL1-F1
#
_entry.id   AF-A0AAQ0RCL1-F1
#
_cell.length_a   1.000
_cell.length_b   1.000
_cell.length_c   1.000
_cell.angle_alpha   90.00
_cell.angle_beta   90.00
_cell.angle_gamma   90.00
#
_symmetry.space_group_name_H-M   'P 1'
#
loop_
_entity.id
_entity.type
_entity.pdbx_description
1 polymer ?
#
loop_
_entity_poly.entity_id
_entity_poly.type
_entity_poly.pdbx_seq_one_letter_code
_entity_poly.pdbx_strand_id
1 'polypeptide(L)'
;MSIVSQSPPNAVPTGVPTGVSDGIPAGIGPEWTPAAESEKVLRPLLSPVVGIATRLYRQMHDTDDAQAFAVGARACESQRLLGEACAQAAGGGSLDERSAMLSALGEAAERYSAAYWPEKHMVQATWSELNSRGEAAISPSQLSLFSAEQLARPDFPYVPFGADTRISWVKGSSLVTGEPTWLPAVLVFLSGPHREQAERISHSTSNGIGAGCTWDEAVCSGLLELIERDAFCTVWHNRLSMPLIDPRSDPEVAAFFERHVDPTGLEVSLIDLSSFCEVPAVLTMVRNRLTDISPTAVGAAAAATPQRAIVKAVIEAFQTRVWMRAEQREGNLLPPDTDFDAEVHRFDDHVRLYAGPGLEHATEFLDESQERVAIRDLPKFPDNRPRDLVRALVQKLDSQGIDTYVADATSPDIFEAGMVVARVFAPALVPLDSSFRARFLGSPRLRQRPLELNLQPRALSDDELNPYPHPFP
;
A
#
# COMPACT_ATOMS: atom_id res chain seq x y z
N MET A 1 52.42 13.03 -40.49
CA MET A 1 51.00 12.93 -40.89
C MET A 1 50.24 12.36 -39.70
N SER A 2 50.01 13.20 -38.69
CA SER A 2 48.72 13.84 -38.38
C SER A 2 47.63 12.84 -37.98
N ILE A 3 47.63 12.55 -36.68
CA ILE A 3 46.55 11.91 -35.93
C ILE A 3 45.47 12.98 -35.80
N VAL A 4 44.37 12.81 -36.53
CA VAL A 4 43.19 13.68 -36.44
C VAL A 4 42.31 13.15 -35.32
N SER A 5 42.36 13.89 -34.21
CA SER A 5 41.36 13.93 -33.13
C SER A 5 39.94 13.89 -33.69
N GLN A 6 39.18 12.84 -33.35
CA GLN A 6 37.73 12.87 -33.39
C GLN A 6 37.22 13.04 -31.97
N SER A 7 36.55 14.16 -31.74
CA SER A 7 35.90 14.51 -30.48
C SER A 7 34.91 13.42 -30.06
N PRO A 8 34.78 13.14 -28.75
CA PRO A 8 33.82 12.16 -28.26
C PRO A 8 32.39 12.61 -28.61
N PRO A 9 31.49 11.67 -28.95
CA PRO A 9 30.08 11.98 -29.16
C PRO A 9 29.48 12.54 -27.87
N ASN A 10 28.66 13.57 -28.07
CA ASN A 10 27.94 14.39 -27.09
C ASN A 10 27.68 13.71 -25.74
N ALA A 11 28.06 14.42 -24.68
CA ALA A 11 27.67 14.12 -23.31
C ALA A 11 26.17 13.83 -23.25
N VAL A 12 25.83 12.64 -22.75
CA VAL A 12 24.49 12.32 -22.24
C VAL A 12 24.14 13.41 -21.22
N PRO A 13 22.94 14.02 -21.27
CA PRO A 13 22.54 14.93 -20.22
C PRO A 13 22.48 14.14 -18.92
N THR A 14 23.47 14.31 -18.05
CA THR A 14 23.50 13.76 -16.68
C THR A 14 22.56 14.54 -15.74
N GLY A 15 21.51 15.13 -16.29
CA GLY A 15 20.47 15.78 -15.53
C GLY A 15 19.33 14.80 -15.33
N VAL A 16 19.33 14.08 -14.22
CA VAL A 16 18.04 13.77 -13.57
C VAL A 16 17.35 15.13 -13.46
N PRO A 17 16.17 15.35 -14.05
CA PRO A 17 15.53 16.64 -13.96
C PRO A 17 15.23 16.89 -12.48
N THR A 18 16.05 17.73 -11.83
CA THR A 18 15.78 18.35 -10.53
C THR A 18 14.70 19.45 -10.64
N GLY A 19 13.77 19.27 -11.57
CA GLY A 19 12.66 20.19 -11.83
C GLY A 19 11.56 19.97 -10.81
N VAL A 20 11.80 20.44 -9.59
CA VAL A 20 10.80 20.60 -8.53
C VAL A 20 9.48 21.11 -9.11
N SER A 21 8.50 20.23 -9.14
CA SER A 21 7.07 20.51 -9.22
C SER A 21 6.43 19.75 -8.05
N ASP A 22 6.84 20.19 -6.87
CA ASP A 22 6.63 19.59 -5.57
C ASP A 22 5.21 19.91 -5.08
N GLY A 23 4.18 19.25 -5.60
CA GLY A 23 2.76 19.50 -5.26
C GLY A 23 1.81 19.06 -6.37
N ILE A 24 0.50 19.26 -6.24
CA ILE A 24 -0.42 18.95 -7.35
C ILE A 24 -0.33 20.06 -8.41
N PRO A 25 0.09 19.77 -9.67
CA PRO A 25 0.32 20.81 -10.66
C PRO A 25 -0.97 21.58 -10.99
N ALA A 26 -0.88 22.88 -11.32
CA ALA A 26 -2.03 23.68 -11.74
C ALA A 26 -2.62 23.23 -13.10
N GLY A 27 -3.86 23.65 -13.40
CA GLY A 27 -4.52 23.38 -14.69
C GLY A 27 -5.17 21.99 -14.82
N ILE A 28 -5.53 21.61 -16.05
CA ILE A 28 -6.14 20.30 -16.38
C ILE A 28 -5.01 19.27 -16.54
N GLY A 29 -5.10 18.16 -15.80
CA GLY A 29 -4.13 17.05 -15.89
C GLY A 29 -4.33 16.16 -17.13
N PRO A 30 -3.45 15.17 -17.36
CA PRO A 30 -3.63 14.19 -18.42
C PRO A 30 -4.89 13.35 -18.20
N GLU A 31 -5.33 12.65 -19.24
CA GLU A 31 -6.30 11.56 -19.09
C GLU A 31 -5.60 10.33 -18.52
N TRP A 32 -6.37 9.37 -17.98
CA TRP A 32 -5.84 8.07 -17.59
C TRP A 32 -5.12 7.41 -18.76
N THR A 33 -3.90 6.94 -18.54
CA THR A 33 -3.11 6.23 -19.53
C THR A 33 -3.85 4.94 -19.91
N PRO A 34 -4.22 4.75 -21.19
CA PRO A 34 -4.88 3.52 -21.59
C PRO A 34 -3.96 2.32 -21.43
N ALA A 35 -4.53 1.15 -21.11
CA ALA A 35 -3.76 -0.09 -20.95
C ALA A 35 -2.83 -0.40 -22.14
N ALA A 36 -3.23 0.00 -23.36
CA ALA A 36 -2.39 -0.17 -24.55
C ALA A 36 -1.15 0.71 -24.60
N GLU A 37 -1.20 1.91 -24.01
CA GLU A 37 -0.03 2.77 -23.88
C GLU A 37 0.82 2.32 -22.69
N SER A 38 0.20 1.95 -21.56
CA SER A 38 0.92 1.37 -20.42
C SER A 38 1.68 0.10 -20.80
N GLU A 39 1.13 -0.73 -21.68
CA GLU A 39 1.83 -1.94 -22.16
C GLU A 39 3.11 -1.61 -22.94
N LYS A 40 3.15 -0.52 -23.73
CA LYS A 40 4.37 -0.14 -24.45
C LYS A 40 5.51 0.22 -23.50
N VAL A 41 5.17 0.74 -22.33
CA VAL A 41 6.09 1.14 -21.26
C VAL A 41 6.49 -0.05 -20.38
N LEU A 42 5.53 -0.88 -19.98
CA LEU A 42 5.73 -2.00 -19.04
C LEU A 42 6.30 -3.25 -19.70
N ARG A 43 5.94 -3.56 -20.96
CA ARG A 43 6.39 -4.78 -21.63
C ARG A 43 7.92 -4.90 -21.74
N PRO A 44 8.67 -3.84 -22.07
CA PRO A 44 10.13 -3.88 -22.11
C PRO A 44 10.79 -4.21 -20.77
N LEU A 45 10.12 -3.94 -19.64
CA LEU A 45 10.62 -4.26 -18.30
C LEU A 45 10.64 -5.77 -18.00
N LEU A 46 9.96 -6.58 -18.82
CA LEU A 46 9.94 -8.02 -18.73
C LEU A 46 10.99 -8.65 -19.66
N SER A 47 12.04 -9.19 -19.06
CA SER A 47 13.07 -9.95 -19.78
C SER A 47 13.78 -10.90 -18.82
N PRO A 48 13.97 -12.18 -19.19
CA PRO A 48 14.71 -13.13 -18.35
C PRO A 48 16.21 -12.83 -18.25
N VAL A 49 16.71 -11.84 -19.00
CA VAL A 49 18.14 -11.49 -19.05
C VAL A 49 18.42 -10.13 -18.42
N VAL A 50 17.62 -9.11 -18.75
CA VAL A 50 17.90 -7.71 -18.39
C VAL A 50 16.70 -6.97 -17.79
N GLY A 51 15.55 -7.64 -17.64
CA GLY A 51 14.34 -7.01 -17.14
C GLY A 51 14.33 -6.92 -15.63
N ILE A 52 13.64 -5.91 -15.10
CA ILE A 52 13.32 -5.85 -13.66
C ILE A 52 12.35 -6.96 -13.26
N ALA A 53 11.54 -7.46 -14.21
CA ALA A 53 10.76 -8.68 -14.09
C ALA A 53 11.38 -9.75 -15.00
N THR A 54 11.73 -10.90 -14.43
CA THR A 54 12.41 -12.00 -15.15
C THR A 54 11.43 -12.94 -15.82
N ARG A 55 10.23 -13.10 -15.24
CA ARG A 55 9.13 -13.90 -15.80
C ARG A 55 7.79 -13.46 -15.25
N LEU A 56 6.75 -13.73 -16.03
CA LEU A 56 5.36 -13.74 -15.58
C LEU A 56 4.90 -15.18 -15.40
N TYR A 57 3.99 -15.41 -14.46
CA TYR A 57 3.32 -16.67 -14.28
C TYR A 57 1.85 -16.44 -13.95
N ARG A 58 0.96 -17.18 -14.61
CA ARG A 58 -0.46 -17.15 -14.29
C ARG A 58 -0.68 -17.90 -12.99
N GLN A 59 -1.39 -17.28 -12.07
CA GLN A 59 -1.92 -17.95 -10.89
C GLN A 59 -3.25 -18.57 -11.32
N MET A 60 -3.27 -19.90 -11.42
CA MET A 60 -4.44 -20.63 -11.89
C MET A 60 -5.51 -20.64 -10.80
N HIS A 61 -6.75 -20.36 -11.19
CA HIS A 61 -7.91 -20.56 -10.32
C HIS A 61 -8.31 -22.03 -10.29
N ASP A 62 -8.85 -22.48 -9.15
CA ASP A 62 -9.59 -23.74 -9.04
C ASP A 62 -11.09 -23.50 -9.31
N THR A 63 -11.87 -24.58 -9.24
CA THR A 63 -13.31 -24.58 -9.51
C THR A 63 -14.13 -23.69 -8.58
N ASP A 64 -13.60 -23.37 -7.40
CA ASP A 64 -14.28 -22.60 -6.34
C ASP A 64 -13.73 -21.17 -6.17
N ASP A 65 -13.00 -20.65 -7.16
CA ASP A 65 -12.57 -19.26 -7.19
C ASP A 65 -13.39 -18.39 -8.11
N ALA A 66 -13.33 -17.08 -7.85
CA ALA A 66 -13.89 -16.12 -8.76
C ALA A 66 -13.24 -16.21 -10.13
N GLN A 67 -14.06 -16.06 -11.17
CA GLN A 67 -13.61 -16.03 -12.55
C GLN A 67 -12.87 -14.72 -12.85
N ALA A 68 -11.65 -14.60 -12.37
CA ALA A 68 -10.75 -13.47 -12.59
C ALA A 68 -9.35 -13.98 -12.98
N PHE A 69 -8.52 -13.08 -13.47
CA PHE A 69 -7.12 -13.34 -13.78
C PHE A 69 -6.25 -12.83 -12.65
N ALA A 70 -5.35 -13.69 -12.18
CA ALA A 70 -4.27 -13.33 -11.28
C ALA A 70 -2.94 -13.69 -11.95
N VAL A 71 -2.03 -12.72 -12.02
CA VAL A 71 -0.72 -12.87 -12.65
C VAL A 71 0.34 -12.47 -11.63
N GLY A 72 1.33 -13.32 -11.44
CA GLY A 72 2.52 -12.98 -10.68
C GLY A 72 3.67 -12.56 -11.59
N ALA A 73 4.48 -11.61 -11.13
CA ALA A 73 5.75 -11.23 -11.71
C ALA A 73 6.89 -11.60 -10.77
N ARG A 74 7.90 -12.31 -11.27
CA ARG A 74 9.13 -12.56 -10.51
C ARG A 74 10.12 -11.43 -10.76
N ALA A 75 10.46 -10.69 -9.73
CA ALA A 75 11.43 -9.61 -9.82
C ALA A 75 12.85 -10.16 -10.10
N CYS A 76 13.74 -9.26 -10.54
CA CYS A 76 15.16 -9.53 -10.71
C CYS A 76 15.89 -9.62 -9.35
N GLU A 77 17.12 -10.15 -9.37
CA GLU A 77 18.03 -10.03 -8.23
C GLU A 77 18.64 -8.62 -8.21
N SER A 78 18.07 -7.72 -7.41
CA SER A 78 18.45 -6.30 -7.40
C SER A 78 19.66 -5.98 -6.54
N GLN A 79 20.12 -6.88 -5.66
CA GLN A 79 21.14 -6.56 -4.65
C GLN A 79 22.44 -6.00 -5.25
N ARG A 80 22.89 -6.52 -6.39
CA ARG A 80 24.09 -6.00 -7.06
C ARG A 80 23.88 -4.64 -7.75
N LEU A 81 22.65 -4.34 -8.14
CA LEU A 81 22.30 -3.16 -8.92
C LEU A 81 21.90 -1.98 -8.02
N LEU A 82 21.05 -2.25 -7.03
CA LEU A 82 20.52 -1.26 -6.09
C LEU A 82 21.28 -1.21 -4.75
N GLY A 83 22.10 -2.22 -4.47
CA GLY A 83 22.77 -2.40 -3.17
C GLY A 83 21.95 -3.24 -2.18
N GLU A 84 20.65 -3.40 -2.41
CA GLU A 84 19.71 -4.12 -1.56
C GLU A 84 18.77 -5.02 -2.37
N ALA A 85 18.24 -6.07 -1.72
CA ALA A 85 17.28 -6.97 -2.34
C ALA A 85 15.87 -6.35 -2.32
N CYS A 86 15.23 -6.30 -3.49
CA CYS A 86 13.82 -5.96 -3.63
C CYS A 86 12.95 -7.22 -3.43
N ALA A 87 11.67 -6.98 -3.16
CA ALA A 87 10.67 -8.04 -3.07
C ALA A 87 10.67 -8.89 -4.34
N GLN A 88 10.75 -10.22 -4.17
CA GLN A 88 10.97 -11.16 -5.27
C GLN A 88 9.70 -11.52 -6.04
N ALA A 89 8.53 -11.28 -5.44
CA ALA A 89 7.23 -11.49 -6.05
C ALA A 89 6.46 -10.17 -6.09
N ALA A 90 5.70 -9.98 -7.17
CA ALA A 90 4.66 -8.98 -7.32
C ALA A 90 3.45 -9.64 -7.97
N GLY A 91 2.27 -9.05 -7.86
CA GLY A 91 1.02 -9.62 -8.29
C GLY A 91 0.11 -8.61 -8.98
N GLY A 92 -0.86 -9.12 -9.72
CA GLY A 92 -1.89 -8.31 -10.34
C GLY A 92 -3.14 -9.12 -10.56
N GLY A 93 -4.26 -8.63 -10.03
CA GLY A 93 -5.60 -9.17 -10.25
C GLY A 93 -6.40 -8.29 -11.20
N SER A 94 -7.16 -8.90 -12.12
CA SER A 94 -8.14 -8.18 -12.94
C SER A 94 -9.18 -9.12 -13.59
N LEU A 95 -10.22 -8.56 -14.19
CA LEU A 95 -11.20 -9.30 -14.98
C LEU A 95 -10.69 -9.71 -16.36
N ASP A 96 -9.61 -9.09 -16.84
CA ASP A 96 -8.93 -9.45 -18.07
C ASP A 96 -7.43 -9.69 -17.83
N GLU A 97 -6.88 -10.64 -18.59
CA GLU A 97 -5.51 -11.08 -18.39
C GLU A 97 -4.47 -9.98 -18.66
N ARG A 98 -4.75 -9.10 -19.63
CA ARG A 98 -3.83 -8.05 -20.02
C ARG A 98 -3.66 -7.07 -18.86
N SER A 99 -4.77 -6.61 -18.27
CA SER A 99 -4.74 -5.72 -17.12
C SER A 99 -4.07 -6.38 -15.92
N ALA A 100 -4.35 -7.66 -15.64
CA ALA A 100 -3.67 -8.40 -14.56
C ALA A 100 -2.15 -8.45 -14.75
N MET A 101 -1.69 -8.72 -15.98
CA MET A 101 -0.26 -8.67 -16.34
C MET A 101 0.35 -7.28 -16.14
N LEU A 102 -0.34 -6.23 -16.58
CA LEU A 102 0.16 -4.86 -16.46
C LEU A 102 0.25 -4.43 -15.00
N SER A 103 -0.74 -4.78 -14.17
CA SER A 103 -0.68 -4.56 -12.71
C SER A 103 0.51 -5.29 -12.08
N ALA A 104 0.75 -6.55 -12.43
CA ALA A 104 1.89 -7.31 -11.89
C ALA A 104 3.26 -6.73 -12.27
N LEU A 105 3.41 -6.22 -13.51
CA LEU A 105 4.62 -5.52 -13.94
C LEU A 105 4.75 -4.14 -13.28
N GLY A 106 3.63 -3.42 -13.11
CA GLY A 106 3.58 -2.13 -12.44
C GLY A 106 4.01 -2.24 -10.98
N GLU A 107 3.49 -3.21 -10.25
CA GLU A 107 3.91 -3.49 -8.87
C GLU A 107 5.36 -3.97 -8.79
N ALA A 108 5.85 -4.76 -9.75
CA ALA A 108 7.27 -5.11 -9.80
C ALA A 108 8.16 -3.87 -9.99
N ALA A 109 7.76 -2.94 -10.87
CA ALA A 109 8.45 -1.67 -11.06
C ALA A 109 8.42 -0.80 -9.81
N GLU A 110 7.27 -0.75 -9.15
CA GLU A 110 7.08 -0.04 -7.89
C GLU A 110 8.04 -0.53 -6.80
N ARG A 111 8.02 -1.83 -6.51
CA ARG A 111 8.83 -2.45 -5.44
C ARG A 111 10.32 -2.38 -5.76
N TYR A 112 10.70 -2.52 -7.03
CA TYR A 112 12.08 -2.36 -7.49
C TYR A 112 12.57 -0.92 -7.30
N SER A 113 11.77 0.05 -7.77
CA SER A 113 12.11 1.47 -7.70
C SER A 113 12.21 1.95 -6.26
N ALA A 114 11.30 1.54 -5.39
CA ALA A 114 11.33 1.91 -3.99
C ALA A 114 12.48 1.27 -3.19
N ALA A 115 13.11 0.22 -3.71
CA ALA A 115 14.33 -0.35 -3.15
C ALA A 115 15.61 0.41 -3.56
N TYR A 116 15.52 1.33 -4.52
CA TYR A 116 16.63 2.21 -4.88
C TYR A 116 16.84 3.28 -3.81
N TRP A 117 18.02 3.30 -3.18
CA TRP A 117 18.38 4.26 -2.13
C TRP A 117 19.25 5.41 -2.68
N PRO A 118 18.68 6.60 -3.01
CA PRO A 118 19.41 7.70 -3.63
C PRO A 118 20.19 8.53 -2.62
N GLU A 119 21.25 7.96 -2.03
CA GLU A 119 22.05 8.59 -0.96
C GLU A 119 22.49 10.04 -1.27
N LYS A 120 22.79 10.35 -2.55
CA LYS A 120 23.22 11.68 -2.99
C LYS A 120 22.14 12.76 -2.84
N HIS A 121 20.87 12.37 -2.71
CA HIS A 121 19.73 13.29 -2.57
C HIS A 121 19.26 13.41 -1.12
N MET A 122 19.99 12.81 -0.18
CA MET A 122 19.64 12.77 1.23
C MET A 122 20.55 13.65 2.08
N VAL A 123 20.02 14.11 3.21
CA VAL A 123 20.79 14.83 4.23
C VAL A 123 20.69 14.12 5.58
N GLN A 124 21.80 14.05 6.30
CA GLN A 124 21.86 13.54 7.66
C GLN A 124 21.71 14.71 8.64
N ALA A 125 20.58 14.75 9.35
CA ALA A 125 20.24 15.85 10.24
C ALA A 125 19.29 15.40 11.36
N THR A 126 19.16 16.22 12.39
CA THR A 126 18.03 16.13 13.34
C THR A 126 16.88 17.02 12.89
N TRP A 127 15.66 16.78 13.40
CA TRP A 127 14.54 17.68 13.13
C TRP A 127 14.81 19.10 13.65
N SER A 128 15.41 19.23 14.86
CA SER A 128 15.80 20.51 15.44
C SER A 128 16.74 21.31 14.52
N GLU A 129 17.71 20.64 13.89
CA GLU A 129 18.65 21.27 12.96
C GLU A 129 17.94 21.80 11.71
N LEU A 130 17.05 21.01 11.09
CA LEU A 130 16.27 21.44 9.91
C LEU A 130 15.36 22.61 10.26
N ASN A 131 14.63 22.51 11.38
CA ASN A 131 13.74 23.57 11.86
C ASN A 131 14.50 24.88 12.14
N SER A 132 15.71 24.79 12.71
CA SER A 132 16.56 25.98 12.98
C SER A 132 17.01 26.72 11.71
N ARG A 133 17.05 26.02 10.57
CA ARG A 133 17.36 26.59 9.25
C ARG A 133 16.12 27.15 8.54
N GLY A 134 14.93 27.01 9.15
CA GLY A 134 13.65 27.37 8.53
C GLY A 134 13.24 26.39 7.43
N GLU A 135 13.77 25.16 7.43
CA GLU A 135 13.43 24.13 6.46
C GLU A 135 12.29 23.27 7.03
N ALA A 136 11.16 23.21 6.32
CA ALA A 136 10.01 22.41 6.72
C ALA A 136 10.38 20.91 6.74
N ALA A 137 9.99 20.22 7.80
CA ALA A 137 10.27 18.80 8.01
C ALA A 137 9.15 18.17 8.84
N ILE A 138 8.81 16.91 8.55
CA ILE A 138 7.84 16.16 9.36
C ILE A 138 8.33 16.12 10.80
N SER A 139 7.51 16.64 11.71
CA SER A 139 7.89 16.70 13.11
C SER A 139 7.72 15.34 13.80
N PRO A 140 8.53 15.06 14.83
CA PRO A 140 8.31 13.91 15.70
C PRO A 140 6.89 13.83 16.29
N SER A 141 6.24 14.97 16.55
CA SER A 141 4.88 14.98 17.08
C SER A 141 3.82 14.62 16.04
N GLN A 142 4.10 14.82 14.74
CA GLN A 142 3.22 14.37 13.65
C GLN A 142 3.37 12.87 13.39
N LEU A 143 4.50 12.26 13.76
CA LEU A 143 4.84 10.89 13.42
C LEU A 143 4.97 10.01 14.66
N SER A 144 3.85 9.46 15.12
CA SER A 144 3.79 8.52 16.24
C SER A 144 3.44 7.13 15.74
N LEU A 145 4.44 6.34 15.35
CA LEU A 145 4.23 5.00 14.80
C LEU A 145 4.03 3.94 15.89
N PHE A 146 4.78 4.03 16.99
CA PHE A 146 4.74 3.08 18.10
C PHE A 146 4.24 3.73 19.38
N SER A 147 3.54 2.98 20.22
CA SER A 147 3.08 3.45 21.52
C SER A 147 4.25 3.61 22.51
N ALA A 148 3.99 4.34 23.60
CA ALA A 148 4.98 4.50 24.67
C ALA A 148 5.29 3.16 25.35
N GLU A 149 4.29 2.30 25.49
CA GLU A 149 4.37 0.95 26.05
C GLU A 149 5.27 0.05 25.19
N GLN A 150 5.12 0.11 23.85
CA GLN A 150 6.00 -0.61 22.92
C GLN A 150 7.44 -0.13 23.04
N LEU A 151 7.67 1.18 22.99
CA LEU A 151 9.00 1.79 23.07
C LEU A 151 9.70 1.57 24.42
N ALA A 152 8.95 1.29 25.49
CA ALA A 152 9.49 0.99 26.82
C ALA A 152 9.95 -0.48 26.97
N ARG A 153 9.58 -1.38 26.05
CA ARG A 153 10.03 -2.78 26.08
C ARG A 153 11.55 -2.85 25.84
N PRO A 154 12.34 -3.49 26.72
CA PRO A 154 13.81 -3.54 26.58
C PRO A 154 14.31 -4.20 25.29
N ASP A 155 13.48 -5.06 24.71
CA ASP A 155 13.77 -5.86 23.53
C ASP A 155 13.17 -5.26 22.24
N PHE A 156 12.50 -4.10 22.30
CA PHE A 156 11.86 -3.48 21.15
C PHE A 156 12.90 -3.09 20.07
N PRO A 157 12.66 -3.42 18.78
CA PRO A 157 13.68 -3.27 17.74
C PRO A 157 13.90 -1.83 17.25
N TYR A 158 13.03 -0.88 17.63
CA TYR A 158 13.07 0.51 17.17
C TYR A 158 13.32 1.50 18.30
N VAL A 159 13.86 2.67 17.95
CA VAL A 159 14.13 3.76 18.88
C VAL A 159 13.09 4.88 18.72
N PRO A 160 12.79 5.64 19.79
CA PRO A 160 11.91 6.80 19.69
C PRO A 160 12.42 7.81 18.66
N PHE A 161 11.52 8.30 17.81
CA PHE A 161 11.79 9.45 16.95
C PHE A 161 11.56 10.73 17.76
N GLY A 162 12.64 11.44 18.06
CA GLY A 162 12.63 12.71 18.81
C GLY A 162 13.26 13.84 18.00
N ALA A 163 13.15 15.06 18.52
CA ALA A 163 13.63 16.28 17.84
C ALA A 163 15.13 16.22 17.50
N ASP A 164 15.91 15.52 18.32
CA ASP A 164 17.36 15.38 18.20
C ASP A 164 17.81 13.99 17.70
N THR A 165 16.87 13.14 17.25
CA THR A 165 17.21 11.89 16.59
C THR A 165 17.80 12.21 15.21
N ARG A 166 19.06 11.85 15.00
CA ARG A 166 19.76 12.07 13.74
C ARG A 166 19.45 10.94 12.77
N ILE A 167 18.84 11.29 11.63
CA ILE A 167 18.40 10.34 10.60
C ILE A 167 18.69 10.86 9.19
N SER A 168 18.59 9.98 8.20
CA SER A 168 18.53 10.34 6.79
C SER A 168 17.17 10.99 6.44
N TRP A 169 17.22 12.16 5.82
CA TRP A 169 16.05 12.88 5.30
C TRP A 169 16.14 12.99 3.78
N VAL A 170 15.00 12.85 3.11
CA VAL A 170 14.85 13.07 1.67
C VAL A 170 13.84 14.18 1.43
N LYS A 171 14.04 14.93 0.34
CA LYS A 171 13.15 16.02 0.00
C LYS A 171 11.87 15.48 -0.65
N GLY A 172 10.74 15.88 -0.10
CA GLY A 172 9.41 15.72 -0.67
C GLY A 172 8.67 17.04 -0.64
N SER A 173 7.34 16.96 -0.66
CA SER A 173 6.48 18.12 -0.87
C SER A 173 5.15 17.95 -0.16
N SER A 174 4.58 19.03 0.37
CA SER A 174 3.16 19.04 0.73
C SER A 174 2.30 18.93 -0.54
N LEU A 175 1.37 17.99 -0.56
CA LEU A 175 0.38 17.89 -1.65
C LEU A 175 -0.67 19.01 -1.59
N VAL A 176 -0.83 19.66 -0.43
CA VAL A 176 -1.76 20.78 -0.22
C VAL A 176 -1.15 22.09 -0.70
N THR A 177 0.02 22.46 -0.17
CA THR A 177 0.62 23.79 -0.41
C THR A 177 1.63 23.80 -1.53
N GLY A 178 2.18 22.64 -1.88
CA GLY A 178 3.31 22.50 -2.77
C GLY A 178 4.65 22.94 -2.16
N GLU A 179 4.70 23.13 -0.84
CA GLU A 179 5.92 23.55 -0.17
C GLU A 179 6.89 22.36 0.00
N PRO A 180 8.18 22.53 -0.34
CA PRO A 180 9.16 21.47 -0.13
C PRO A 180 9.30 21.13 1.36
N THR A 181 9.23 19.85 1.68
CA THR A 181 9.23 19.33 3.06
C THR A 181 10.17 18.14 3.16
N TRP A 182 11.02 18.10 4.19
CA TRP A 182 11.87 16.95 4.48
C TRP A 182 11.06 15.80 5.10
N LEU A 183 11.19 14.61 4.50
CA LEU A 183 10.57 13.38 4.95
C LEU A 183 11.65 12.40 5.47
N PRO A 184 11.38 11.62 6.54
CA PRO A 184 12.30 10.57 6.97
C PRO A 184 12.53 9.54 5.86
N ALA A 185 13.76 9.37 5.39
CA ALA A 185 14.05 8.54 4.22
C ALA A 185 13.69 7.06 4.45
N VAL A 186 13.81 6.57 5.69
CA VAL A 186 13.40 5.20 6.10
C VAL A 186 11.90 4.93 5.94
N LEU A 187 11.07 5.98 5.89
CA LEU A 187 9.64 5.88 5.64
C LEU A 187 9.27 6.14 4.16
N VAL A 188 10.24 6.48 3.32
CA VAL A 188 10.03 6.72 1.89
C VAL A 188 10.46 5.54 1.03
N PHE A 189 11.61 4.95 1.33
CA PHE A 189 12.18 3.83 0.57
C PHE A 189 12.02 2.51 1.33
N LEU A 190 11.91 1.40 0.59
CA LEU A 190 11.76 0.03 1.12
C LEU A 190 13.09 -0.61 1.52
N SER A 191 14.18 0.05 1.21
CA SER A 191 15.53 -0.44 1.47
C SER A 191 16.37 0.72 1.91
N GLY A 192 17.26 0.49 2.88
CA GLY A 192 18.21 1.48 3.32
C GLY A 192 19.18 0.83 4.30
N PRO A 193 20.48 1.16 4.24
CA PRO A 193 21.39 0.67 5.26
C PRO A 193 20.94 1.28 6.59
N HIS A 194 20.53 0.46 7.57
CA HIS A 194 20.51 0.88 8.97
C HIS A 194 21.96 1.12 9.41
N ARG A 195 22.56 2.20 8.93
CA ARG A 195 24.00 2.51 9.09
C ARG A 195 24.35 2.60 10.56
N GLU A 196 23.40 3.06 11.37
CA GLU A 196 23.50 3.15 12.81
C GLU A 196 22.21 2.69 13.47
N GLN A 197 22.32 2.14 14.70
CA GLN A 197 21.15 1.72 15.49
C GLN A 197 20.19 2.89 15.77
N ALA A 198 20.71 4.12 15.80
CA ALA A 198 19.95 5.35 16.03
C ALA A 198 18.97 5.73 14.90
N GLU A 199 19.16 5.21 13.68
CA GLU A 199 18.27 5.50 12.54
C GLU A 199 17.05 4.56 12.46
N ARG A 200 16.94 3.57 13.37
CA ARG A 200 15.86 2.58 13.39
C ARG A 200 14.61 3.14 14.05
N ILE A 201 14.01 4.17 13.46
CA ILE A 201 12.76 4.75 13.97
C ILE A 201 11.50 3.98 13.52
N SER A 202 11.61 3.09 12.52
CA SER A 202 10.53 2.23 12.03
C SER A 202 11.07 1.12 11.10
N HIS A 203 10.23 0.13 10.80
CA HIS A 203 10.35 -0.65 9.56
C HIS A 203 9.71 0.10 8.39
N SER A 204 10.18 -0.22 7.19
CA SER A 204 9.63 0.28 5.94
C SER A 204 8.57 -0.68 5.41
N THR A 205 7.44 -0.15 4.98
CA THR A 205 6.36 -0.90 4.31
C THR A 205 6.04 -0.23 2.98
N SER A 206 5.42 -0.95 2.04
CA SER A 206 5.01 -0.39 0.74
C SER A 206 3.84 0.59 0.82
N ASN A 207 3.26 0.72 2.02
CA ASN A 207 2.09 1.55 2.32
C ASN A 207 2.17 2.97 1.71
N GLY A 208 1.38 3.22 0.66
CA GLY A 208 1.30 4.52 -0.01
C GLY A 208 2.33 4.74 -1.13
N ILE A 209 3.03 3.70 -1.58
CA ILE A 209 3.75 3.77 -2.86
C ILE A 209 2.74 3.59 -3.98
N GLY A 210 2.94 4.29 -5.09
CA GLY A 210 2.20 4.02 -6.31
C GLY A 210 3.10 4.16 -7.53
N ALA A 211 2.92 3.29 -8.50
CA ALA A 211 3.53 3.38 -9.82
C ALA A 211 2.52 3.79 -10.90
N GLY A 212 2.98 4.56 -11.88
CA GLY A 212 2.15 5.01 -13.00
C GLY A 212 2.97 5.40 -14.23
N CYS A 213 2.28 5.59 -15.36
CA CYS A 213 2.90 6.21 -16.55
C CYS A 213 2.95 7.74 -16.40
N THR A 214 2.16 8.29 -15.48
CA THR A 214 2.19 9.71 -15.11
C THR A 214 2.28 9.88 -13.60
N TRP A 215 2.81 11.04 -13.17
CA TRP A 215 2.94 11.36 -11.74
C TRP A 215 1.58 11.42 -11.03
N ASP A 216 0.57 11.97 -11.71
CA ASP A 216 -0.79 12.06 -11.17
C ASP A 216 -1.40 10.67 -10.92
N GLU A 217 -1.10 9.66 -11.76
CA GLU A 217 -1.53 8.27 -11.55
C GLU A 217 -0.83 7.62 -10.35
N ALA A 218 0.49 7.78 -10.25
CA ALA A 218 1.29 7.24 -9.15
C ALA A 218 0.83 7.81 -7.80
N VAL A 219 0.65 9.13 -7.71
CA VAL A 219 0.14 9.80 -6.49
C VAL A 219 -1.30 9.36 -6.18
N CYS A 220 -2.15 9.22 -7.20
CA CYS A 220 -3.51 8.74 -7.00
C CYS A 220 -3.55 7.34 -6.39
N SER A 221 -2.72 6.42 -6.89
CA SER A 221 -2.63 5.05 -6.36
C SER A 221 -2.19 5.06 -4.89
N GLY A 222 -1.12 5.80 -4.58
CA GLY A 222 -0.63 5.92 -3.21
C GLY A 222 -1.66 6.52 -2.23
N LEU A 223 -2.38 7.57 -2.63
CA LEU A 223 -3.43 8.18 -1.80
C LEU A 223 -4.58 7.22 -1.49
N LEU A 224 -5.07 6.50 -2.50
CA LEU A 224 -6.15 5.53 -2.32
C LEU A 224 -5.72 4.39 -1.42
N GLU A 225 -4.50 3.88 -1.60
CA GLU A 225 -3.96 2.82 -0.73
C GLU A 225 -3.85 3.29 0.72
N LEU A 226 -3.33 4.50 0.98
CA LEU A 226 -3.24 5.04 2.35
C LEU A 226 -4.62 5.09 3.04
N ILE A 227 -5.66 5.50 2.30
CA ILE A 227 -7.03 5.60 2.81
C ILE A 227 -7.59 4.23 3.18
N GLU A 228 -7.38 3.24 2.31
CA GLU A 228 -7.82 1.87 2.53
C GLU A 228 -7.14 1.25 3.76
N ARG A 229 -5.82 1.40 3.86
CA ARG A 229 -5.00 0.84 4.94
C ARG A 229 -5.33 1.47 6.28
N ASP A 230 -5.54 2.79 6.32
CA ASP A 230 -6.02 3.51 7.52
C ASP A 230 -7.33 2.94 8.05
N ALA A 231 -8.32 2.79 7.15
CA ALA A 231 -9.63 2.30 7.52
C ALA A 231 -9.57 0.84 7.98
N PHE A 232 -8.85 -0.02 7.24
CA PHE A 232 -8.66 -1.42 7.60
C PHE A 232 -7.98 -1.58 8.97
N CYS A 233 -6.85 -0.91 9.20
CA CYS A 233 -6.12 -1.00 10.47
C CYS A 233 -6.99 -0.49 11.63
N THR A 234 -7.74 0.59 11.41
CA THR A 234 -8.64 1.13 12.44
C THR A 234 -9.74 0.14 12.80
N VAL A 235 -10.37 -0.49 11.82
CA VAL A 235 -11.37 -1.56 12.04
C VAL A 235 -10.76 -2.77 12.73
N TRP A 236 -9.61 -3.23 12.25
CA TRP A 236 -8.96 -4.44 12.74
C TRP A 236 -8.56 -4.33 14.21
N HIS A 237 -7.81 -3.28 14.57
CA HIS A 237 -7.29 -3.11 15.92
C HIS A 237 -8.39 -2.85 16.94
N ASN A 238 -9.46 -2.14 16.56
CA ASN A 238 -10.57 -1.85 17.46
C ASN A 238 -11.69 -2.89 17.42
N ARG A 239 -11.53 -3.97 16.63
CA ARG A 239 -12.52 -5.03 16.40
C ARG A 239 -13.92 -4.47 16.05
N LEU A 240 -13.97 -3.49 15.15
CA LEU A 240 -15.21 -2.80 14.80
C LEU A 240 -16.06 -3.66 13.86
N SER A 241 -17.34 -3.80 14.20
CA SER A 241 -18.33 -4.36 13.28
C SER A 241 -18.94 -3.22 12.46
N MET A 242 -18.67 -3.22 11.16
CA MET A 242 -19.05 -2.14 10.24
C MET A 242 -20.25 -2.56 9.37
N PRO A 243 -21.04 -1.60 8.82
CA PRO A 243 -22.15 -1.93 7.93
C PRO A 243 -21.70 -2.72 6.70
N LEU A 244 -22.53 -3.66 6.25
CA LEU A 244 -22.24 -4.43 5.04
C LEU A 244 -22.91 -3.79 3.81
N ILE A 245 -22.20 -3.77 2.69
CA ILE A 245 -22.71 -3.27 1.42
C ILE A 245 -23.55 -4.38 0.77
N ASP A 246 -24.77 -4.04 0.33
CA ASP A 246 -25.58 -4.95 -0.47
C ASP A 246 -25.13 -4.92 -1.95
N PRO A 247 -24.47 -5.97 -2.47
CA PRO A 247 -24.02 -6.01 -3.86
C PRO A 247 -25.17 -5.99 -4.87
N ARG A 248 -26.40 -6.34 -4.45
CA ARG A 248 -27.59 -6.34 -5.31
C ARG A 248 -28.25 -4.97 -5.44
N SER A 249 -27.80 -3.99 -4.65
CA SER A 249 -28.34 -2.63 -4.65
C SER A 249 -27.91 -1.78 -5.87
N ASP A 250 -26.95 -2.27 -6.68
CA ASP A 250 -26.48 -1.66 -7.91
C ASP A 250 -26.46 -2.70 -9.06
N PRO A 251 -27.05 -2.41 -10.24
CA PRO A 251 -27.12 -3.39 -11.34
C PRO A 251 -25.78 -3.85 -11.90
N GLU A 252 -24.76 -2.99 -11.94
CA GLU A 252 -23.43 -3.33 -12.47
C GLU A 252 -22.71 -4.28 -11.51
N VAL A 253 -22.75 -3.97 -10.21
CA VAL A 253 -22.17 -4.83 -9.17
C VAL A 253 -22.94 -6.15 -9.06
N ALA A 254 -24.28 -6.12 -9.14
CA ALA A 254 -25.09 -7.34 -9.15
C ALA A 254 -24.68 -8.28 -10.30
N ALA A 255 -24.51 -7.75 -11.51
CA ALA A 255 -24.08 -8.53 -12.67
C ALA A 255 -22.65 -9.08 -12.52
N PHE A 256 -21.75 -8.30 -11.90
CA PHE A 256 -20.41 -8.78 -11.54
C PHE A 256 -20.47 -9.97 -10.58
N PHE A 257 -21.29 -9.88 -9.52
CA PHE A 257 -21.47 -10.98 -8.55
C PHE A 257 -22.06 -12.23 -9.21
N GLU A 258 -23.13 -12.09 -10.00
CA GLU A 258 -23.76 -13.21 -10.71
C GLU A 258 -22.78 -13.96 -11.61
N ARG A 259 -21.88 -13.23 -12.25
CA ARG A 259 -20.93 -13.80 -13.21
C ARG A 259 -19.67 -14.36 -12.55
N HIS A 260 -19.13 -13.66 -11.57
CA HIS A 260 -17.78 -13.91 -11.08
C HIS A 260 -17.74 -14.47 -9.66
N VAL A 261 -18.74 -14.20 -8.81
CA VAL A 261 -18.68 -14.53 -7.37
C VAL A 261 -19.66 -15.64 -6.98
N ASP A 262 -20.93 -15.51 -7.37
CA ASP A 262 -21.97 -16.50 -7.04
C ASP A 262 -21.62 -17.93 -7.48
N PRO A 263 -20.98 -18.17 -8.65
CA PRO A 263 -20.58 -19.51 -9.07
C PRO A 263 -19.55 -20.19 -8.17
N THR A 264 -18.83 -19.44 -7.34
CA THR A 264 -17.81 -19.98 -6.42
C THR A 264 -18.42 -20.80 -5.29
N GLY A 265 -19.68 -20.50 -4.92
CA GLY A 265 -20.35 -21.08 -3.75
C GLY A 265 -19.78 -20.62 -2.40
N LEU A 266 -18.83 -19.67 -2.39
CA LEU A 266 -18.25 -19.11 -1.18
C LEU A 266 -19.11 -17.97 -0.62
N GLU A 267 -19.03 -17.76 0.69
CA GLU A 267 -19.67 -16.62 1.34
C GLU A 267 -18.78 -15.39 1.15
N VAL A 268 -19.29 -14.36 0.48
CA VAL A 268 -18.55 -13.11 0.22
C VAL A 268 -19.31 -11.93 0.81
N SER A 269 -18.68 -11.29 1.79
CA SER A 269 -19.21 -10.12 2.49
C SER A 269 -18.42 -8.87 2.06
N LEU A 270 -19.14 -7.78 1.82
CA LEU A 270 -18.57 -6.47 1.49
C LEU A 270 -18.77 -5.55 2.71
N ILE A 271 -17.68 -5.09 3.30
CA ILE A 271 -17.67 -4.23 4.49
C ILE A 271 -17.42 -2.79 4.05
N ASP A 272 -18.29 -1.86 4.44
CA ASP A 272 -18.11 -0.43 4.16
C ASP A 272 -17.07 0.20 5.09
N LEU A 273 -15.97 0.66 4.50
CA LEU A 273 -14.89 1.38 5.18
C LEU A 273 -14.92 2.89 4.89
N SER A 274 -15.94 3.38 4.19
CA SER A 274 -15.93 4.73 3.64
C SER A 274 -16.01 5.82 4.71
N SER A 275 -16.58 5.52 5.89
CA SER A 275 -16.80 6.51 6.96
C SER A 275 -15.51 7.08 7.57
N PHE A 276 -14.38 6.37 7.47
CA PHE A 276 -13.11 6.80 8.10
C PHE A 276 -12.51 8.04 7.44
N CYS A 277 -12.51 8.10 6.11
CA CYS A 277 -11.97 9.23 5.33
C CYS A 277 -13.03 9.88 4.43
N GLU A 278 -14.27 9.38 4.43
CA GLU A 278 -15.36 9.79 3.53
C GLU A 278 -14.99 9.65 2.04
N VAL A 279 -14.27 8.57 1.74
CA VAL A 279 -13.83 8.15 0.39
C VAL A 279 -14.24 6.69 0.20
N PRO A 280 -14.71 6.26 -0.99
CA PRO A 280 -15.13 4.88 -1.20
C PRO A 280 -14.00 3.91 -0.89
N ALA A 281 -14.17 3.15 0.19
CA ALA A 281 -13.24 2.12 0.63
C ALA A 281 -14.04 0.90 1.06
N VAL A 282 -13.61 -0.28 0.63
CA VAL A 282 -14.31 -1.54 0.85
C VAL A 282 -13.32 -2.60 1.29
N LEU A 283 -13.66 -3.35 2.34
CA LEU A 283 -13.01 -4.61 2.67
C LEU A 283 -13.93 -5.75 2.19
N THR A 284 -13.36 -6.73 1.51
CA THR A 284 -14.04 -7.98 1.15
C THR A 284 -13.56 -9.08 2.08
N MET A 285 -14.49 -9.79 2.70
CA MET A 285 -14.25 -11.03 3.44
C MET A 285 -14.81 -12.19 2.63
N VAL A 286 -13.96 -13.18 2.34
CA VAL A 286 -14.35 -14.45 1.72
C VAL A 286 -14.27 -15.54 2.79
N ARG A 287 -15.35 -16.29 2.98
CA ARG A 287 -15.39 -17.45 3.87
C ARG A 287 -15.67 -18.72 3.09
N ASN A 288 -14.82 -19.72 3.30
CA ASN A 288 -15.02 -21.07 2.82
C ASN A 288 -15.51 -21.96 3.98
N ARG A 289 -16.82 -22.11 4.09
CA ARG A 289 -17.45 -23.00 5.09
C ARG A 289 -17.60 -24.45 4.60
N LEU A 290 -17.14 -24.75 3.38
CA LEU A 290 -17.31 -26.05 2.73
C LEU A 290 -16.12 -26.98 2.96
N THR A 291 -14.91 -26.43 3.09
CA THR A 291 -13.65 -27.17 3.26
C THR A 291 -12.66 -26.40 4.10
N ASP A 292 -11.63 -27.08 4.61
CA ASP A 292 -10.51 -26.45 5.34
C ASP A 292 -9.46 -25.77 4.43
N ILE A 293 -9.74 -25.68 3.13
CA ILE A 293 -8.84 -25.07 2.14
C ILE A 293 -9.07 -23.57 2.10
N SER A 294 -8.08 -22.78 2.55
CA SER A 294 -8.17 -21.31 2.66
C SER A 294 -9.52 -20.87 3.24
N PRO A 295 -9.79 -21.18 4.53
CA PRO A 295 -11.10 -21.00 5.16
C PRO A 295 -11.53 -19.53 5.20
N THR A 296 -10.56 -18.61 5.17
CA THR A 296 -10.77 -17.18 5.04
C THR A 296 -9.86 -16.61 3.95
N ALA A 297 -10.25 -15.49 3.36
CA ALA A 297 -9.37 -14.60 2.60
C ALA A 297 -9.92 -13.18 2.64
N VAL A 298 -9.02 -12.20 2.61
CA VAL A 298 -9.40 -10.78 2.60
C VAL A 298 -8.72 -10.04 1.45
N GLY A 299 -9.38 -8.98 0.99
CA GLY A 299 -8.84 -7.98 0.09
C GLY A 299 -9.58 -6.67 0.33
N ALA A 300 -8.95 -5.54 0.10
CA ALA A 300 -9.58 -4.24 0.26
C ALA A 300 -9.22 -3.34 -0.90
N ALA A 301 -10.00 -2.29 -1.10
CA ALA A 301 -9.72 -1.30 -2.13
C ALA A 301 -10.36 0.01 -1.75
N ALA A 302 -9.63 1.11 -1.92
CA ALA A 302 -10.23 2.42 -2.15
C ALA A 302 -10.25 2.78 -3.64
N ALA A 303 -11.27 3.53 -4.06
CA ALA A 303 -11.39 4.02 -5.43
C ALA A 303 -12.23 5.30 -5.52
N ALA A 304 -12.25 5.92 -6.70
CA ALA A 304 -13.10 7.09 -6.97
C ALA A 304 -14.60 6.77 -6.86
N THR A 305 -15.01 5.52 -7.14
CA THR A 305 -16.40 5.09 -7.07
C THR A 305 -16.54 3.82 -6.24
N PRO A 306 -17.68 3.63 -5.56
CA PRO A 306 -17.96 2.40 -4.82
C PRO A 306 -17.91 1.15 -5.69
N GLN A 307 -18.41 1.21 -6.93
CA GLN A 307 -18.37 0.08 -7.87
C GLN A 307 -16.93 -0.38 -8.14
N ARG A 308 -16.03 0.57 -8.39
CA ARG A 308 -14.60 0.26 -8.61
C ARG A 308 -13.94 -0.30 -7.35
N ALA A 309 -14.24 0.28 -6.18
CA ALA A 309 -13.73 -0.21 -4.90
C ALA A 309 -14.19 -1.65 -4.64
N ILE A 310 -15.48 -1.96 -4.81
CA ILE A 310 -16.03 -3.31 -4.64
C ILE A 310 -15.35 -4.32 -5.57
N VAL A 311 -15.30 -4.02 -6.88
CA VAL A 311 -14.71 -4.96 -7.86
C VAL A 311 -13.24 -5.21 -7.56
N LYS A 312 -12.46 -4.16 -7.25
CA LYS A 312 -11.05 -4.31 -6.86
C LYS A 312 -10.89 -5.14 -5.58
N ALA A 313 -11.61 -4.80 -4.52
CA ALA A 313 -11.51 -5.49 -3.22
C ALA A 313 -11.85 -6.98 -3.34
N VAL A 314 -12.87 -7.33 -4.15
CA VAL A 314 -13.23 -8.73 -4.40
C VAL A 314 -12.14 -9.45 -5.18
N ILE A 315 -11.62 -8.84 -6.25
CA ILE A 315 -10.54 -9.43 -7.05
C ILE A 315 -9.30 -9.66 -6.19
N GLU A 316 -8.93 -8.69 -5.35
CA GLU A 316 -7.81 -8.82 -4.42
C GLU A 316 -8.05 -9.93 -3.40
N ALA A 317 -9.26 -10.07 -2.85
CA ALA A 317 -9.56 -11.14 -1.90
C ALA A 317 -9.39 -12.54 -2.52
N PHE A 318 -9.84 -12.71 -3.77
CA PHE A 318 -9.63 -13.97 -4.49
C PHE A 318 -8.17 -14.18 -4.91
N GLN A 319 -7.42 -13.12 -5.23
CA GLN A 319 -5.98 -13.21 -5.47
C GLN A 319 -5.24 -13.68 -4.20
N THR A 320 -5.57 -13.12 -3.04
CA THR A 320 -5.07 -13.56 -1.73
C THR A 320 -5.40 -15.04 -1.49
N ARG A 321 -6.64 -15.46 -1.78
CA ARG A 321 -7.06 -16.87 -1.65
C ARG A 321 -6.26 -17.83 -2.52
N VAL A 322 -5.88 -17.42 -3.74
CA VAL A 322 -5.00 -18.22 -4.61
C VAL A 322 -3.61 -18.39 -3.99
N TRP A 323 -3.06 -17.33 -3.39
CA TRP A 323 -1.78 -17.40 -2.69
C TRP A 323 -1.87 -18.28 -1.43
N MET A 324 -2.89 -18.09 -0.58
CA MET A 324 -3.11 -18.90 0.62
C MET A 324 -3.13 -20.41 0.31
N ARG A 325 -3.83 -20.82 -0.75
CA ARG A 325 -3.86 -22.24 -1.17
C ARG A 325 -2.53 -22.75 -1.67
N ALA A 326 -1.72 -21.91 -2.30
CA ALA A 326 -0.37 -22.29 -2.69
C ALA A 326 0.49 -22.57 -1.44
N GLU A 327 0.47 -21.68 -0.44
CA GLU A 327 1.18 -21.90 0.83
C GLU A 327 0.69 -23.16 1.56
N GLN A 328 -0.63 -23.40 1.56
CA GLN A 328 -1.22 -24.61 2.15
C GLN A 328 -0.77 -25.90 1.43
N ARG A 329 -0.71 -25.89 0.09
CA ARG A 329 -0.24 -27.04 -0.72
C ARG A 329 1.24 -27.32 -0.51
N GLU A 330 2.04 -26.28 -0.34
CA GLU A 330 3.48 -26.38 -0.09
C GLU A 330 3.81 -26.77 1.36
N GLY A 331 2.83 -26.67 2.28
CA GLY A 331 3.02 -26.99 3.69
C GLY A 331 3.71 -25.88 4.48
N ASN A 332 3.61 -24.63 4.02
CA ASN A 332 4.27 -23.45 4.60
C ASN A 332 3.43 -22.75 5.69
N LEU A 333 2.34 -23.37 6.16
CA LEU A 333 1.41 -22.75 7.10
C LEU A 333 2.09 -22.43 8.44
N LEU A 334 1.67 -21.32 9.06
CA LEU A 334 1.97 -21.03 10.45
C LEU A 334 0.84 -21.54 11.34
N PRO A 335 1.12 -22.30 12.42
CA PRO A 335 0.09 -22.76 13.34
C PRO A 335 -0.68 -21.60 14.00
N PRO A 336 -1.98 -21.75 14.26
CA PRO A 336 -2.81 -20.69 14.84
C PRO A 336 -2.44 -20.32 16.28
N ASP A 337 -1.74 -21.21 16.99
CA ASP A 337 -1.25 -21.05 18.37
C ASP A 337 0.25 -20.70 18.43
N THR A 338 0.84 -20.29 17.31
CA THR A 338 2.24 -19.87 17.25
C THR A 338 2.50 -18.61 18.09
N ASP A 339 3.75 -18.39 18.48
CA ASP A 339 4.16 -17.14 19.11
C ASP A 339 4.22 -16.03 18.05
N PHE A 340 3.16 -15.21 17.98
CA PHE A 340 3.05 -14.16 16.97
C PHE A 340 4.20 -13.13 17.06
N ASP A 341 4.69 -12.81 18.26
CA ASP A 341 5.81 -11.87 18.45
C ASP A 341 7.11 -12.43 17.83
N ALA A 342 7.26 -13.76 17.83
CA ALA A 342 8.46 -14.45 17.36
C ALA A 342 8.39 -14.94 15.91
N GLU A 343 7.20 -15.18 15.36
CA GLU A 343 7.04 -15.88 14.06
C GLU A 343 6.36 -15.03 12.98
N VAL A 344 5.71 -13.91 13.32
CA VAL A 344 5.02 -13.03 12.36
C VAL A 344 5.83 -11.75 12.13
N HIS A 345 6.57 -11.69 11.02
CA HIS A 345 7.54 -10.62 10.74
C HIS A 345 7.33 -9.89 9.42
N ARG A 346 6.69 -10.55 8.45
CA ARG A 346 6.40 -10.03 7.11
C ARG A 346 4.97 -10.38 6.71
N PHE A 347 4.45 -9.70 5.71
CA PHE A 347 3.09 -9.95 5.21
C PHE A 347 2.84 -11.40 4.76
N ASP A 348 3.83 -12.10 4.18
CA ASP A 348 3.71 -13.52 3.85
C ASP A 348 3.34 -14.39 5.07
N ASP A 349 3.80 -14.02 6.27
CA ASP A 349 3.53 -14.77 7.50
C ASP A 349 2.06 -14.59 7.93
N HIS A 350 1.46 -13.41 7.68
CA HIS A 350 0.03 -13.19 7.89
C HIS A 350 -0.79 -14.09 6.96
N VAL A 351 -0.40 -14.18 5.68
CA VAL A 351 -1.07 -15.08 4.72
C VAL A 351 -0.98 -16.54 5.16
N ARG A 352 0.21 -16.99 5.58
CA ARG A 352 0.43 -18.36 6.08
C ARG A 352 -0.34 -18.69 7.34
N LEU A 353 -0.56 -17.70 8.20
CA LEU A 353 -1.30 -17.85 9.45
C LEU A 353 -2.81 -18.05 9.19
N TYR A 354 -3.38 -17.34 8.21
CA TYR A 354 -4.81 -17.41 7.87
C TYR A 354 -5.15 -18.39 6.73
N ALA A 355 -4.14 -18.98 6.08
CA ALA A 355 -4.33 -19.95 5.00
C ALA A 355 -4.87 -21.32 5.46
N GLY A 356 -4.76 -21.64 6.77
CA GLY A 356 -5.30 -22.85 7.38
C GLY A 356 -6.46 -22.58 8.35
N PRO A 357 -7.13 -23.63 8.85
CA PRO A 357 -8.19 -23.51 9.85
C PRO A 357 -7.65 -23.19 11.24
N GLY A 358 -8.49 -22.59 12.09
CA GLY A 358 -8.22 -22.36 13.52
C GLY A 358 -8.16 -20.90 13.97
N LEU A 359 -8.29 -19.94 13.03
CA LEU A 359 -8.31 -18.50 13.32
C LEU A 359 -9.54 -17.78 12.74
N GLU A 360 -10.54 -18.51 12.27
CA GLU A 360 -11.76 -17.95 11.71
C GLU A 360 -12.45 -17.02 12.73
N HIS A 361 -12.49 -17.41 14.01
CA HIS A 361 -13.06 -16.62 15.11
C HIS A 361 -12.36 -15.27 15.31
N ALA A 362 -11.09 -15.14 14.92
CA ALA A 362 -10.37 -13.88 15.00
C ALA A 362 -10.89 -12.85 13.99
N THR A 363 -11.66 -13.28 12.98
CA THR A 363 -12.16 -12.43 11.89
C THR A 363 -13.68 -12.26 11.88
N GLU A 364 -14.43 -12.99 12.72
CA GLU A 364 -15.91 -13.02 12.69
C GLU A 364 -16.56 -11.63 12.84
N PHE A 365 -15.94 -10.76 13.63
CA PHE A 365 -16.45 -9.40 13.85
C PHE A 365 -16.51 -8.56 12.56
N LEU A 366 -15.72 -8.91 11.54
CA LEU A 366 -15.64 -8.16 10.29
C LEU A 366 -16.93 -8.25 9.47
N ASP A 367 -17.64 -9.38 9.54
CA ASP A 367 -18.82 -9.64 8.71
C ASP A 367 -20.06 -10.12 9.49
N GLU A 368 -20.07 -9.97 10.82
CA GLU A 368 -21.23 -10.30 11.66
C GLU A 368 -22.36 -9.24 11.63
N SER A 369 -22.07 -8.02 11.12
CA SER A 369 -23.01 -6.90 11.12
C SER A 369 -24.29 -7.24 10.35
N GLN A 370 -25.43 -6.84 10.93
CA GLN A 370 -26.75 -6.95 10.30
C GLN A 370 -27.16 -5.67 9.57
N GLU A 371 -26.40 -4.58 9.74
CA GLU A 371 -26.66 -3.34 9.03
C GLU A 371 -26.29 -3.50 7.55
N ARG A 372 -27.13 -2.93 6.68
CA ARG A 372 -26.94 -2.96 5.23
C ARG A 372 -27.00 -1.56 4.66
N VAL A 373 -26.04 -1.23 3.80
CA VAL A 373 -25.99 0.04 3.06
C VAL A 373 -26.10 -0.23 1.56
N ALA A 374 -26.82 0.65 0.86
CA ALA A 374 -26.91 0.59 -0.58
C ALA A 374 -25.72 1.31 -1.22
N ILE A 375 -25.25 0.82 -2.36
CA ILE A 375 -24.09 1.36 -3.08
C ILE A 375 -24.26 2.84 -3.45
N ARG A 376 -25.50 3.26 -3.74
CA ARG A 376 -25.84 4.65 -4.07
C ARG A 376 -25.66 5.64 -2.91
N ASP A 377 -25.61 5.15 -1.66
CA ASP A 377 -25.50 5.96 -0.46
C ASP A 377 -24.02 6.18 -0.06
N LEU A 378 -23.10 5.47 -0.72
CA LEU A 378 -21.66 5.61 -0.53
C LEU A 378 -21.11 6.85 -1.27
N PRO A 379 -20.00 7.44 -0.80
CA PRO A 379 -19.42 8.62 -1.44
C PRO A 379 -19.02 8.35 -2.90
N LYS A 380 -18.80 9.42 -3.68
CA LYS A 380 -18.31 9.31 -5.05
C LYS A 380 -17.46 10.51 -5.40
N PHE A 381 -16.36 10.25 -6.08
CA PHE A 381 -15.36 11.23 -6.49
C PHE A 381 -15.28 11.34 -8.02
N PRO A 382 -14.72 12.43 -8.55
CA PRO A 382 -14.42 12.53 -9.97
C PRO A 382 -13.41 11.46 -10.38
N ASP A 383 -13.70 10.75 -11.48
CA ASP A 383 -12.85 9.66 -12.01
C ASP A 383 -12.43 9.92 -13.47
N ASN A 384 -12.68 11.12 -13.97
CA ASN A 384 -12.41 11.50 -15.36
C ASN A 384 -10.91 11.65 -15.64
N ARG A 385 -10.13 12.16 -14.67
CA ARG A 385 -8.69 12.41 -14.80
C ARG A 385 -7.98 12.15 -13.48
N PRO A 386 -6.76 11.57 -13.48
CA PRO A 386 -5.99 11.32 -12.27
C PRO A 386 -5.78 12.58 -11.42
N ARG A 387 -5.42 13.71 -12.04
CA ARG A 387 -5.17 14.97 -11.32
C ARG A 387 -6.40 15.50 -10.58
N ASP A 388 -7.57 15.41 -11.21
CA ASP A 388 -8.82 15.91 -10.61
C ASP A 388 -9.20 15.06 -9.39
N LEU A 389 -8.98 13.74 -9.48
CA LEU A 389 -9.15 12.82 -8.37
C LEU A 389 -8.14 13.09 -7.25
N VAL A 390 -6.85 13.25 -7.55
CA VAL A 390 -5.81 13.60 -6.56
C VAL A 390 -6.18 14.87 -5.82
N ARG A 391 -6.61 15.94 -6.52
CA ARG A 391 -7.07 17.18 -5.86
C ARG A 391 -8.25 16.94 -4.92
N ALA A 392 -9.25 16.19 -5.37
CA ALA A 392 -10.44 15.93 -4.58
C ALA A 392 -10.11 15.09 -3.33
N LEU A 393 -9.24 14.09 -3.44
CA LEU A 393 -8.77 13.28 -2.31
C LEU A 393 -7.96 14.11 -1.32
N VAL A 394 -6.99 14.91 -1.81
CA VAL A 394 -6.16 15.77 -0.95
C VAL A 394 -7.01 16.81 -0.23
N GLN A 395 -7.96 17.45 -0.92
CA GLN A 395 -8.91 18.38 -0.29
C GLN A 395 -9.77 17.68 0.77
N LYS A 396 -10.18 16.43 0.53
CA LYS A 396 -10.99 15.68 1.49
C LYS A 396 -10.20 15.31 2.74
N LEU A 397 -8.94 14.89 2.59
CA LEU A 397 -8.06 14.59 3.72
C LEU A 397 -7.68 15.87 4.49
N ASP A 398 -7.35 16.95 3.79
CA ASP A 398 -7.05 18.26 4.39
C ASP A 398 -8.23 18.82 5.19
N SER A 399 -9.47 18.66 4.70
CA SER A 399 -10.67 19.06 5.44
C SER A 399 -10.88 18.31 6.76
N GLN A 400 -10.19 17.18 6.95
CA GLN A 400 -10.17 16.38 8.18
C GLN A 400 -8.89 16.60 9.00
N GLY A 401 -8.06 17.59 8.63
CA GLY A 401 -6.79 17.90 9.29
C GLY A 401 -5.69 16.86 9.02
N ILE A 402 -5.79 16.12 7.92
CA ILE A 402 -4.81 15.08 7.55
C ILE A 402 -3.85 15.67 6.53
N ASP A 403 -2.64 15.99 6.99
CA ASP A 403 -1.55 16.44 6.12
C ASP A 403 -1.12 15.32 5.17
N THR A 404 -0.91 15.67 3.90
CA THR A 404 -0.46 14.74 2.87
C THR A 404 0.77 15.27 2.16
N TYR A 405 1.72 14.38 1.94
CA TYR A 405 3.02 14.66 1.35
C TYR A 405 3.34 13.66 0.25
N VAL A 406 4.28 14.02 -0.62
CA VAL A 406 4.79 13.14 -1.67
C VAL A 406 6.30 13.28 -1.82
N ALA A 407 6.99 12.17 -2.06
CA ALA A 407 8.37 12.12 -2.51
C ALA A 407 8.50 11.26 -3.77
N ASP A 408 9.49 11.61 -4.60
CA ASP A 408 9.85 10.83 -5.78
C ASP A 408 10.70 9.62 -5.37
N ALA A 409 10.16 8.43 -5.63
CA ALA A 409 10.81 7.15 -5.39
C ALA A 409 11.22 6.48 -6.72
N THR A 410 11.24 7.22 -7.84
CA THR A 410 11.57 6.72 -9.17
C THR A 410 13.08 6.45 -9.30
N SER A 411 13.46 5.22 -9.62
CA SER A 411 14.83 4.87 -9.95
C SER A 411 15.16 5.34 -11.37
N PRO A 412 16.43 5.68 -11.68
CA PRO A 412 16.79 6.28 -12.97
C PRO A 412 16.37 5.46 -14.19
N ASP A 413 16.48 4.14 -14.11
CA ASP A 413 16.11 3.19 -15.17
C ASP A 413 14.59 3.05 -15.35
N ILE A 414 13.80 3.15 -14.27
CA ILE A 414 12.33 3.17 -14.34
C ILE A 414 11.84 4.49 -14.94
N PHE A 415 12.50 5.61 -14.61
CA PHE A 415 12.25 6.89 -15.25
C PHE A 415 12.55 6.85 -16.75
N GLU A 416 13.70 6.30 -17.14
CA GLU A 416 14.09 6.11 -18.55
C GLU A 416 13.10 5.22 -19.33
N ALA A 417 12.49 4.24 -18.66
CA ALA A 417 11.45 3.39 -19.24
C ALA A 417 10.12 4.13 -19.50
N GLY A 418 9.92 5.32 -18.92
CA GLY A 418 8.69 6.10 -19.03
C GLY A 418 7.67 5.83 -17.92
N MET A 419 8.12 5.32 -16.78
CA MET A 419 7.32 5.17 -15.57
C MET A 419 7.80 6.12 -14.47
N VAL A 420 6.90 6.38 -13.53
CA VAL A 420 7.22 7.10 -12.31
C VAL A 420 6.67 6.34 -11.10
N VAL A 421 7.37 6.49 -9.98
CA VAL A 421 6.99 5.88 -8.70
C VAL A 421 6.99 6.96 -7.64
N ALA A 422 5.82 7.18 -7.03
CA ALA A 422 5.63 8.17 -6.00
C ALA A 422 5.45 7.47 -4.66
N ARG A 423 6.07 8.00 -3.60
CA ARG A 423 5.70 7.69 -2.22
C ARG A 423 4.79 8.80 -1.72
N VAL A 424 3.52 8.47 -1.51
CA VAL A 424 2.59 9.34 -0.77
C VAL A 424 2.71 9.03 0.71
N PHE A 425 2.67 10.07 1.53
CA PHE A 425 2.87 9.98 2.96
C PHE A 425 1.85 10.84 3.70
N ALA A 426 1.16 10.26 4.68
CA ALA A 426 0.21 10.97 5.54
C ALA A 426 0.45 10.56 7.01
N PRO A 427 1.23 11.34 7.80
CA PRO A 427 1.67 10.94 9.14
C PRO A 427 0.54 10.55 10.10
N ALA A 428 -0.64 11.14 9.93
CA ALA A 428 -1.80 10.90 10.78
C ALA A 428 -2.54 9.59 10.48
N LEU A 429 -2.46 9.08 9.24
CA LEU A 429 -3.13 7.84 8.83
C LEU A 429 -2.41 6.63 9.41
N VAL A 430 -3.15 5.58 9.74
CA VAL A 430 -2.60 4.34 10.32
C VAL A 430 -2.11 3.42 9.20
N PRO A 431 -0.79 3.18 9.06
CA PRO A 431 -0.27 2.25 8.06
C PRO A 431 -0.52 0.79 8.47
N LEU A 432 -0.44 -0.12 7.50
CA LEU A 432 -0.40 -1.55 7.76
C LEU A 432 0.98 -1.96 8.29
N ASP A 433 1.01 -2.72 9.38
CA ASP A 433 2.25 -3.26 9.97
C ASP A 433 2.57 -4.65 9.44
N SER A 434 3.86 -4.94 9.22
CA SER A 434 4.27 -6.27 8.74
C SER A 434 4.68 -7.20 9.87
N SER A 435 5.03 -6.65 11.04
CA SER A 435 5.61 -7.37 12.17
C SER A 435 4.70 -7.22 13.38
N PHE A 436 4.21 -8.34 13.92
CA PHE A 436 3.29 -8.31 15.05
C PHE A 436 3.91 -7.72 16.32
N ARG A 437 5.22 -7.93 16.52
CA ARG A 437 6.00 -7.35 17.61
C ARG A 437 6.11 -5.84 17.53
N ALA A 438 6.02 -5.28 16.32
CA ALA A 438 6.16 -3.86 16.04
C ALA A 438 4.93 -3.29 15.31
N ARG A 439 3.73 -3.63 15.80
CA ARG A 439 2.48 -3.05 15.31
C ARG A 439 2.46 -1.53 15.40
N PHE A 440 1.78 -0.86 14.47
CA PHE A 440 1.72 0.60 14.44
C PHE A 440 0.64 1.17 15.38
N LEU A 441 0.85 1.01 16.69
CA LEU A 441 -0.14 1.35 17.73
C LEU A 441 -0.03 2.80 18.23
N GLY A 442 0.94 3.58 17.74
CA GLY A 442 1.25 4.91 18.25
C GLY A 442 0.33 6.03 17.77
N SER A 443 -0.33 5.86 16.61
CA SER A 443 -1.09 6.97 16.01
C SER A 443 -2.32 7.31 16.86
N PRO A 444 -2.53 8.58 17.23
CA PRO A 444 -3.73 9.00 17.95
C PRO A 444 -5.01 8.66 17.18
N ARG A 445 -4.96 8.73 15.84
CA ARG A 445 -6.10 8.47 14.95
C ARG A 445 -6.67 7.08 15.15
N LEU A 446 -5.82 6.08 15.42
CA LEU A 446 -6.21 4.69 15.68
C LEU A 446 -7.29 4.58 16.76
N ARG A 447 -7.22 5.43 17.78
CA ARG A 447 -8.14 5.43 18.93
C ARG A 447 -9.16 6.55 18.89
N GLN A 448 -8.80 7.72 18.34
CA GLN A 448 -9.68 8.89 18.31
C GLN A 448 -10.76 8.78 17.25
N ARG A 449 -10.41 8.28 16.05
CA ARG A 449 -11.34 8.25 14.92
C ARG A 449 -12.58 7.38 15.19
N PRO A 450 -12.47 6.18 15.80
CA PRO A 450 -13.66 5.43 16.21
C PRO A 450 -14.58 6.18 17.19
N LEU A 451 -14.05 7.05 18.06
CA LEU A 451 -14.86 7.84 19.00
C LEU A 451 -15.61 8.96 18.30
N GLU A 452 -14.92 9.68 17.40
CA GLU A 452 -15.52 10.74 16.58
C GLU A 452 -16.68 10.22 15.75
N LEU A 453 -16.57 8.98 15.24
CA LEU A 453 -17.59 8.30 14.46
C LEU A 453 -18.63 7.57 15.31
N ASN A 454 -18.54 7.63 16.65
CA ASN A 454 -19.40 6.91 17.59
C ASN A 454 -19.42 5.38 17.40
N LEU A 455 -18.32 4.81 16.89
CA LEU A 455 -18.12 3.37 16.72
C LEU A 455 -17.55 2.71 17.99
N GLN A 456 -16.96 3.50 18.87
CA GLN A 456 -16.45 3.07 20.18
C GLN A 456 -16.86 4.08 21.27
N PRO A 457 -17.21 3.63 22.49
CA PRO A 457 -17.61 4.54 23.57
C PRO A 457 -16.41 5.17 24.28
N ARG A 458 -15.21 4.61 24.13
CA ARG A 458 -13.96 5.09 24.73
C ARG A 458 -12.74 4.60 23.95
N ALA A 459 -11.61 5.30 24.10
CA ALA A 459 -10.34 4.81 23.59
C ALA A 459 -9.93 3.51 24.30
N LEU A 460 -9.38 2.57 23.53
CA LEU A 460 -8.81 1.31 24.03
C LEU A 460 -7.33 1.48 24.39
N SER A 461 -6.87 0.80 25.43
CA SER A 461 -5.43 0.65 25.70
C SER A 461 -4.81 -0.41 24.79
N ASP A 462 -3.47 -0.46 24.73
CA ASP A 462 -2.72 -1.39 23.86
C ASP A 462 -3.08 -2.87 24.08
N ASP A 463 -3.38 -3.24 25.33
CA ASP A 463 -3.77 -4.59 25.73
C ASP A 463 -5.24 -4.94 25.40
N GLU A 464 -6.06 -3.93 25.10
CA GLU A 464 -7.46 -4.09 24.69
C GLU A 464 -7.64 -4.12 23.17
N LEU A 465 -6.65 -3.66 22.41
CA LEU A 465 -6.64 -3.78 20.96
C LEU A 465 -6.57 -5.25 20.53
N ASN A 466 -7.02 -5.54 19.31
CA ASN A 466 -7.08 -6.89 18.77
C ASN A 466 -5.73 -7.63 18.95
N PRO A 467 -5.71 -8.76 19.68
CA PRO A 467 -4.47 -9.47 20.02
C PRO A 467 -3.97 -10.36 18.88
N TYR A 468 -4.68 -10.43 17.75
CA TYR A 468 -4.29 -11.25 16.61
C TYR A 468 -3.58 -10.41 15.52
N PRO A 469 -2.60 -10.99 14.79
CA PRO A 469 -2.10 -10.42 13.55
C PRO A 469 -3.25 -10.26 12.55
N HIS A 470 -3.25 -9.22 11.74
CA HIS A 470 -4.31 -9.03 10.74
C HIS A 470 -4.24 -10.07 9.60
N PRO A 471 -5.36 -10.40 8.95
CA PRO A 471 -5.38 -11.34 7.82
C PRO A 471 -4.91 -10.74 6.48
N PHE A 472 -4.60 -9.45 6.45
CA PHE A 472 -4.22 -8.74 5.22
C PHE A 472 -2.82 -9.16 4.70
N PRO A 473 -2.66 -9.41 3.38
CA PRO A 473 -1.39 -9.75 2.72
C PRO A 473 -0.43 -8.58 2.46
#